data_AF-A0A9E6W4T0-F1
#
_entry.id   AF-A0A9E6W4T0-F1
#
_cell.length_a   1.000
_cell.length_b   1.000
_cell.length_c   1.000
_cell.angle_alpha   90.00
_cell.angle_beta   90.00
_cell.angle_gamma   90.00
#
_symmetry.space_group_name_H-M   'P 1'
#
loop_
_entity.id
_entity.type
_entity.pdbx_description
1 polymer ?
#
loop_
_entity_poly.entity_id
_entity_poly.type
_entity_poly.pdbx_seq_one_letter_code
_entity_poly.pdbx_strand_id
1 'polypeptide(L)'
;MEITDYNELNALNSLLGKIKFDKDLDFESFQLFVGSPFIANIYQRVNKDFREESSRRGYSIHPGSGVFEFHSETGETLKQRIFRLTDSEKEALVQQDALEDYLKTLLTPLTYEEKEYEQLLKFAKQEVSKA
;
A
#
# COMPACT_ATOMS: atom_id res chain seq x y z
N MET A 1 -9.11 21.25 3.61
CA MET A 1 -9.03 20.08 4.50
C MET A 1 -8.93 20.58 5.93
N GLU A 2 -9.95 20.36 6.75
CA GLU A 2 -9.72 20.33 8.20
C GLU A 2 -9.06 18.98 8.49
N ILE A 3 -7.85 19.04 9.04
CA ILE A 3 -7.11 17.86 9.47
C ILE A 3 -7.70 17.49 10.82
N THR A 4 -8.58 16.49 10.82
CA THR A 4 -9.28 16.04 12.03
C THR A 4 -8.47 15.02 12.84
N ASP A 5 -7.44 14.40 12.24
CA ASP A 5 -6.58 13.42 12.91
C ASP A 5 -5.10 13.84 12.84
N TYR A 6 -4.56 14.19 14.00
CA TYR A 6 -3.20 14.71 14.15
C TYR A 6 -2.13 13.65 13.88
N ASN A 7 -2.45 12.38 14.10
CA ASN A 7 -1.52 11.29 13.83
C ASN A 7 -1.25 11.20 12.32
N GLU A 8 -2.29 11.39 11.49
CA GLU A 8 -2.24 11.19 10.03
C GLU A 8 -1.32 12.20 9.40
N LEU A 9 -1.50 13.45 9.83
CA LEU A 9 -0.64 14.54 9.44
C LEU A 9 0.80 14.32 9.89
N ASN A 10 0.99 13.81 11.10
CA ASN A 10 2.33 13.60 11.64
C ASN A 10 3.08 12.49 10.90
N ALA A 11 2.41 11.40 10.50
CA ALA A 11 3.02 10.35 9.68
C ALA A 11 3.36 10.85 8.27
N LEU A 12 2.47 11.62 7.64
CA LEU A 12 2.73 12.20 6.31
C LEU A 12 3.89 13.21 6.37
N ASN A 13 3.92 14.08 7.38
CA ASN A 13 4.98 15.06 7.60
C ASN A 13 6.33 14.37 7.89
N SER A 14 6.32 13.31 8.71
CA SER A 14 7.52 12.51 9.01
C SER A 14 8.08 11.84 7.76
N LEU A 15 7.21 11.33 6.88
CA LEU A 15 7.64 10.76 5.59
C LEU A 15 8.25 11.81 4.68
N LEU A 16 7.57 12.94 4.48
CA LEU A 16 8.07 14.01 3.62
C LEU A 16 9.40 14.55 4.15
N GLY A 17 9.55 14.62 5.47
CA GLY A 17 10.82 14.92 6.13
C GLY A 17 11.91 13.89 5.80
N LYS A 18 11.63 12.59 5.98
CA LYS A 18 12.57 11.51 5.64
C LYS A 18 12.97 11.53 4.17
N ILE A 19 12.01 11.58 3.24
CA ILE A 19 12.29 11.62 1.79
C ILE A 19 13.14 12.84 1.39
N LYS A 20 12.87 14.00 2.01
CA LYS A 20 13.52 15.25 1.64
C LYS A 20 14.93 15.40 2.23
N PHE A 21 15.15 14.88 3.44
CA PHE A 21 16.36 15.18 4.21
C PHE A 21 17.22 13.97 4.53
N ASP A 22 16.67 12.76 4.43
CA ASP A 22 17.41 11.54 4.72
C ASP A 22 18.16 11.07 3.47
N LYS A 23 19.48 10.96 3.59
CA LYS A 23 20.36 10.61 2.46
C LYS A 23 20.33 9.12 2.16
N ASP A 24 20.02 8.31 3.18
CA ASP A 24 20.10 6.85 3.16
C ASP A 24 18.75 6.28 3.61
N LEU A 25 17.73 6.44 2.76
CA LEU A 25 16.41 5.89 2.99
C LEU A 25 16.50 4.36 2.89
N ASP A 26 16.63 3.69 4.03
CA ASP A 26 16.71 2.23 4.06
C ASP A 26 15.40 1.62 3.53
N PHE A 27 15.54 0.49 2.83
CA PHE A 27 14.42 -0.17 2.18
C PHE A 27 13.40 -0.73 3.19
N GLU A 28 13.84 -1.03 4.41
CA GLU A 28 13.04 -1.62 5.49
C GLU A 28 12.03 -0.61 6.05
N SER A 29 12.49 0.61 6.34
CA SER A 29 11.69 1.79 6.69
C SER A 29 10.64 2.09 5.62
N PHE A 30 10.99 1.89 4.35
CA PHE A 30 10.05 2.04 3.25
C PHE A 30 9.00 0.91 3.21
N GLN A 31 9.37 -0.34 3.50
CA GLN A 31 8.42 -1.46 3.58
C GLN A 31 7.42 -1.29 4.72
N LEU A 32 7.91 -1.00 5.93
CA LEU A 32 7.08 -0.73 7.11
C LEU A 32 6.07 0.40 6.85
N PHE A 33 6.49 1.42 6.12
CA PHE A 33 5.65 2.55 5.77
C PHE A 33 4.54 2.17 4.77
N VAL A 34 4.88 1.48 3.67
CA VAL A 34 3.90 1.10 2.65
C VAL A 34 2.90 0.04 3.15
N GLY A 35 3.33 -0.85 4.05
CA GLY A 35 2.45 -1.84 4.67
C GLY A 35 1.53 -1.26 5.76
N SER A 36 1.69 0.02 6.13
CA SER A 36 0.91 0.64 7.19
C SER A 36 -0.52 0.95 6.73
N PRO A 37 -1.56 0.42 7.40
CA PRO A 37 -2.96 0.73 7.11
C PRO A 37 -3.25 2.24 7.17
N PHE A 38 -2.50 2.94 8.00
CA PHE A 38 -2.59 4.37 8.19
C PHE A 38 -2.20 5.16 6.95
N ILE A 39 -1.10 4.76 6.32
CA ILE A 39 -0.60 5.38 5.09
C ILE A 39 -1.53 5.08 3.93
N ALA A 40 -2.07 3.86 3.86
CA ALA A 40 -3.08 3.49 2.87
C ALA A 40 -4.31 4.41 2.95
N ASN A 41 -4.81 4.66 4.17
CA ASN A 41 -5.95 5.56 4.40
C ASN A 41 -5.62 7.01 4.01
N ILE A 42 -4.47 7.55 4.44
CA ILE A 42 -4.02 8.89 4.05
C ILE A 42 -3.92 9.01 2.52
N TYR A 43 -3.31 8.03 1.87
CA TYR A 43 -3.15 8.02 0.43
C TYR A 43 -4.51 7.99 -0.28
N GLN A 44 -5.46 7.19 0.20
CA GLN A 44 -6.82 7.15 -0.33
C GLN A 44 -7.53 8.51 -0.22
N ARG A 45 -7.45 9.17 0.95
CA ARG A 45 -8.03 10.50 1.19
C ARG A 45 -7.40 11.57 0.29
N VAL A 46 -6.07 11.63 0.26
CA VAL A 46 -5.33 12.58 -0.57
C VAL A 46 -5.63 12.36 -2.06
N ASN A 47 -5.69 11.12 -2.51
CA ASN A 47 -6.02 10.79 -3.90
C ASN A 47 -7.43 11.22 -4.26
N LYS A 48 -8.41 11.00 -3.36
CA LYS A 48 -9.79 11.46 -3.53
C LYS A 48 -9.88 12.97 -3.64
N ASP A 49 -9.33 13.71 -2.66
CA ASP A 49 -9.36 15.17 -2.63
C ASP A 49 -8.65 15.76 -3.86
N PHE A 50 -7.50 15.20 -4.24
CA PHE A 50 -6.76 15.59 -5.43
C PHE A 50 -7.59 15.38 -6.70
N ARG A 51 -8.34 14.26 -6.80
CA ARG A 51 -9.23 14.01 -7.95
C ARG A 51 -10.35 15.04 -8.03
N GLU A 52 -11.06 15.25 -6.93
CA GLU A 52 -12.17 16.20 -6.87
C GLU A 52 -11.70 17.61 -7.25
N GLU A 53 -10.59 18.08 -6.67
CA GLU A 53 -10.04 19.41 -6.94
C GLU A 53 -9.51 19.54 -8.37
N SER A 54 -8.87 18.50 -8.90
CA SER A 54 -8.33 18.51 -10.26
C SER A 54 -9.45 18.48 -11.31
N SER A 55 -10.52 17.72 -11.09
CA SER A 55 -11.73 17.76 -11.92
C SER A 55 -12.39 19.14 -11.86
N ARG A 56 -12.49 19.75 -10.66
CA ARG A 56 -13.02 21.11 -10.49
C ARG A 56 -12.23 22.16 -11.27
N ARG A 57 -10.91 21.99 -11.38
CA ARG A 57 -10.00 22.89 -12.11
C ARG A 57 -9.87 22.58 -13.60
N GLY A 58 -10.55 21.54 -14.09
CA GLY A 58 -10.50 21.13 -15.50
C GLY A 58 -9.17 20.49 -15.90
N TYR A 59 -8.38 19.98 -14.96
CA TYR A 59 -7.21 19.18 -15.28
C TYR A 59 -7.64 17.80 -15.75
N SER A 60 -7.13 17.34 -16.91
CA SER A 60 -7.24 15.95 -17.33
C SER A 60 -6.40 15.08 -16.41
N ILE A 61 -7.04 14.54 -15.38
CA ILE A 61 -6.42 13.56 -14.51
C ILE A 61 -6.42 12.23 -15.27
N HIS A 62 -5.24 11.71 -15.60
CA HIS A 62 -5.15 10.28 -15.90
C HIS A 62 -5.52 9.53 -14.61
N PRO A 63 -6.49 8.59 -14.65
CA PRO A 63 -7.01 7.95 -13.46
C PRO A 63 -5.88 7.15 -12.79
N GLY A 64 -5.31 7.71 -11.74
CA GLY A 64 -4.30 7.05 -10.89
C GLY A 64 -4.88 6.01 -9.94
N SER A 65 -6.00 5.37 -10.28
CA SER A 65 -6.33 4.05 -9.71
C SER A 65 -5.88 3.08 -10.78
N GLY A 66 -4.60 2.73 -10.75
CA GLY A 66 -4.07 1.69 -11.63
C GLY A 66 -4.93 0.44 -11.49
N VAL A 67 -5.14 -0.27 -12.59
CA VAL A 67 -5.72 -1.61 -12.52
C VAL A 67 -4.60 -2.54 -12.06
N PHE A 68 -4.84 -3.28 -11.00
CA PHE A 68 -3.93 -4.34 -10.60
C PHE A 68 -4.14 -5.56 -11.49
N GLU A 69 -3.03 -6.03 -12.06
CA GLU A 69 -2.92 -7.30 -12.78
C GLU A 69 -1.73 -8.08 -12.21
N PHE A 70 -1.92 -9.36 -11.94
CA PHE A 70 -0.96 -10.22 -11.23
C PHE A 70 0.39 -10.37 -11.96
N HIS A 71 0.37 -10.26 -13.28
CA HIS A 71 1.55 -10.35 -14.16
C HIS A 71 2.08 -8.98 -14.64
N SER A 72 1.55 -7.88 -14.09
CA SER A 72 2.07 -6.53 -14.37
C SER A 72 3.30 -6.20 -13.54
N GLU A 73 3.99 -5.09 -13.87
CA GLU A 73 5.08 -4.53 -13.05
C GLU A 73 4.63 -4.24 -11.61
N THR A 74 3.40 -3.73 -11.43
CA THR A 74 2.78 -3.57 -10.11
C THR A 74 2.59 -4.91 -9.42
N GLY A 75 2.15 -5.93 -10.16
CA GLY A 75 2.00 -7.30 -9.66
C GLY A 75 3.32 -7.91 -9.16
N GLU A 76 4.39 -7.78 -9.95
CA GLU A 76 5.73 -8.20 -9.54
C GLU A 76 6.22 -7.46 -8.29
N THR A 77 5.96 -6.16 -8.21
CA THR A 77 6.30 -5.35 -7.04
C THR A 77 5.59 -5.86 -5.78
N LEU A 78 4.29 -6.14 -5.86
CA LEU A 78 3.52 -6.65 -4.71
C LEU A 78 3.99 -8.05 -4.29
N LYS A 79 4.29 -8.94 -5.26
CA LYS A 79 4.85 -10.26 -4.96
C LYS A 79 6.20 -10.18 -4.25
N GLN A 80 7.07 -9.27 -4.68
CA GLN A 80 8.36 -9.03 -4.02
C GLN A 80 8.19 -8.55 -2.57
N ARG A 81 7.16 -7.74 -2.27
CA ARG A 81 6.88 -7.31 -0.88
C ARG A 81 6.51 -8.50 0.00
N ILE A 82 5.60 -9.36 -0.48
CA ILE A 82 5.19 -10.56 0.24
C ILE A 82 6.38 -11.53 0.43
N PHE A 83 7.19 -11.72 -0.61
CA PHE A 83 8.37 -12.58 -0.55
C PHE A 83 9.40 -12.11 0.48
N ARG A 84 9.52 -10.78 0.67
CA ARG A 84 10.49 -10.17 1.58
C ARG A 84 9.99 -10.03 3.03
N LEU A 85 8.78 -10.50 3.34
CA LEU A 85 8.33 -10.58 4.72
C LEU A 85 9.30 -11.44 5.54
N THR A 86 9.67 -10.95 6.72
CA THR A 86 10.43 -11.70 7.72
C THR A 86 9.60 -12.85 8.27
N ASP A 87 10.26 -13.85 8.86
CA ASP A 87 9.55 -15.01 9.44
C ASP A 87 8.63 -14.58 10.58
N SER A 88 9.05 -13.61 11.39
CA SER A 88 8.21 -12.95 12.41
C SER A 88 6.94 -12.33 11.83
N GLU A 89 7.04 -11.60 10.71
CA GLU A 89 5.87 -10.99 10.07
C GLU A 89 4.94 -12.05 9.47
N LYS A 90 5.49 -13.10 8.86
CA LYS A 90 4.72 -14.24 8.35
C LYS A 90 3.97 -14.94 9.47
N GLU A 91 4.64 -15.24 10.59
CA GLU A 91 4.03 -15.84 11.78
C GLU A 91 2.90 -14.95 12.32
N ALA A 92 3.11 -13.64 12.42
CA ALA A 92 2.09 -12.71 12.88
C ALA A 92 0.85 -12.70 11.97
N LEU A 93 1.04 -12.70 10.64
CA LEU A 93 -0.06 -12.75 9.68
C LEU A 93 -0.88 -14.04 9.80
N VAL A 94 -0.24 -15.18 10.08
CA VAL A 94 -0.92 -16.48 10.30
C VAL A 94 -1.65 -16.48 11.64
N GLN A 95 -0.98 -16.11 12.72
CA GLN A 95 -1.54 -16.14 14.07
C GLN A 95 -2.76 -15.24 14.23
N GLN A 96 -2.78 -14.12 13.50
CA GLN A 96 -3.85 -13.12 13.57
C GLN A 96 -4.90 -13.28 12.47
N ASP A 97 -4.77 -14.27 11.59
CA ASP A 97 -5.63 -14.45 10.40
C ASP A 97 -5.75 -13.17 9.55
N ALA A 98 -4.66 -12.39 9.47
CA ALA A 98 -4.67 -11.01 8.96
C ALA A 98 -4.20 -10.89 7.50
N LEU A 99 -3.94 -12.02 6.83
CA LEU A 99 -3.32 -12.04 5.50
C LEU A 99 -4.18 -11.32 4.45
N GLU A 100 -5.49 -11.53 4.45
CA GLU A 100 -6.39 -10.90 3.47
C GLU A 100 -6.45 -9.38 3.66
N ASP A 101 -6.49 -8.91 4.90
CA ASP A 101 -6.54 -7.48 5.20
C ASP A 101 -5.22 -6.78 4.86
N TYR A 102 -4.09 -7.47 5.06
CA TYR A 102 -2.79 -7.01 4.59
C TYR A 102 -2.76 -6.85 3.06
N LEU A 103 -3.25 -7.86 2.31
CA LEU A 103 -3.30 -7.80 0.84
C LEU A 103 -4.22 -6.68 0.33
N LYS A 104 -5.39 -6.49 0.95
CA LYS A 104 -6.31 -5.39 0.61
C LYS A 104 -5.68 -4.01 0.90
N THR A 105 -4.88 -3.91 1.95
CA THR A 105 -4.11 -2.71 2.26
C THR A 105 -3.10 -2.41 1.16
N LEU A 106 -2.35 -3.42 0.72
CA LEU A 106 -1.37 -3.28 -0.38
C LEU A 106 -2.02 -2.91 -1.71
N LEU A 107 -3.23 -3.40 -1.97
CA LEU A 107 -3.97 -3.13 -3.20
C LEU A 107 -4.65 -1.76 -3.19
N THR A 108 -4.76 -1.07 -2.06
CA THR A 108 -5.41 0.25 -2.04
C THR A 108 -4.52 1.30 -2.70
N PRO A 109 -5.01 2.12 -3.67
CA PRO A 109 -6.38 2.30 -4.18
C PRO A 109 -6.57 1.69 -5.59
N LEU A 110 -5.80 0.66 -5.93
CA LEU A 110 -5.89 -0.05 -7.19
C LEU A 110 -7.26 -0.73 -7.30
N THR A 111 -7.83 -0.67 -8.49
CA THR A 111 -8.99 -1.50 -8.84
C THR A 111 -8.49 -2.84 -9.35
N TYR A 112 -9.19 -3.93 -9.07
CA TYR A 112 -8.80 -5.25 -9.54
C TYR A 112 -10.02 -6.10 -9.87
N GLU A 113 -9.83 -7.06 -10.77
CA GLU A 113 -10.77 -8.16 -10.95
C GLU A 113 -10.55 -9.22 -9.86
N GLU A 114 -11.62 -9.89 -9.43
CA GLU A 114 -11.55 -10.89 -8.35
C GLU A 114 -10.53 -12.00 -8.68
N LYS A 115 -10.45 -12.43 -9.94
CA LYS A 115 -9.50 -13.44 -10.42
C LYS A 115 -8.04 -13.05 -10.22
N GLU A 116 -7.73 -11.74 -10.25
CA GLU A 116 -6.36 -11.23 -10.05
C GLU A 116 -6.03 -11.23 -8.56
N TYR A 117 -6.99 -10.84 -7.72
CA TYR A 117 -6.86 -10.91 -6.26
C TYR A 117 -6.68 -12.36 -5.77
N GLU A 118 -7.46 -13.30 -6.31
CA GLU A 118 -7.33 -14.73 -5.97
C GLU A 118 -5.93 -15.29 -6.29
N GLN A 119 -5.33 -14.87 -7.41
CA GLN A 119 -3.96 -15.25 -7.76
C GLN A 119 -2.94 -14.70 -6.74
N LEU A 120 -3.09 -13.44 -6.34
CA LEU A 120 -2.25 -12.83 -5.32
C LEU A 120 -2.40 -13.51 -3.95
N LEU A 121 -3.64 -13.80 -3.55
CA LEU A 121 -3.94 -14.49 -2.30
C LEU A 121 -3.35 -15.89 -2.28
N LYS A 122 -3.46 -16.64 -3.38
CA LYS A 122 -2.87 -17.97 -3.51
C LYS A 122 -1.34 -17.92 -3.39
N PHE A 123 -0.70 -16.98 -4.09
CA PHE A 123 0.74 -16.76 -3.99
C PHE A 123 1.14 -16.43 -2.55
N ALA A 124 0.43 -15.50 -1.90
CA ALA A 124 0.74 -15.07 -0.54
C ALA A 124 0.59 -16.21 0.47
N LYS A 125 -0.48 -17.01 0.37
CA LYS A 125 -0.65 -18.22 1.20
C LYS A 125 0.54 -19.16 1.04
N GLN A 126 1.01 -19.41 -0.19
CA GLN A 126 2.17 -20.27 -0.43
C GLN A 126 3.47 -19.74 0.20
N GLU A 127 3.71 -18.44 0.17
CA GLU A 127 4.93 -17.86 0.75
C GLU A 127 4.89 -17.77 2.27
N VAL A 128 3.73 -17.45 2.84
CA VAL A 128 3.55 -17.34 4.29
C VAL A 128 3.54 -18.73 4.96
N SER A 129 3.04 -19.78 4.27
CA SER A 129 3.02 -21.15 4.80
C SER A 129 4.38 -21.86 4.85
N LYS A 130 5.44 -21.22 4.33
CA LYS A 130 6.82 -21.75 4.37
C LYS A 130 7.58 -21.36 5.64
N ALA A 131 6.99 -20.50 6.48
CA ALA A 131 7.52 -20.11 7.78
C ALA A 131 7.27 -21.19 8.83
#